data_AF-A0A6I7PN27-F1
#
_entry.id   AF-A0A6I7PN27-F1
#
_cell.length_a   1.000
_cell.length_b   1.000
_cell.length_c   1.000
_cell.angle_alpha   90.00
_cell.angle_beta   90.00
_cell.angle_gamma   90.00
#
_symmetry.space_group_name_H-M   'P 1'
#
loop_
_entity.id
_entity.type
_entity.pdbx_description
1 polymer ?
#
loop_
_entity_poly.entity_id
_entity_poly.type
_entity_poly.pdbx_seq_one_letter_code
_entity_poly.pdbx_strand_id
1 'polypeptide(L)'
;MAARPTSPLLLGVCLACALLAGCALPEQEAGFESSDPQARLLALQRAAASGDTSRIPEIIGMLESDDPGIRMLANATLERMTGESAGYDHAAREHERRAAIDRWEAWWRSNEGDPAPARTMSGTRP
;
A
#
# COMPACT_ATOMS: atom_id res chain seq x y z
N MET A 1 -49.09 -46.77 24.43
CA MET A 1 -49.08 -46.68 22.95
C MET A 1 -49.18 -45.21 22.56
N ALA A 2 -48.08 -44.61 22.09
CA ALA A 2 -48.06 -43.44 21.21
C ALA A 2 -46.59 -43.16 20.85
N ALA A 3 -46.15 -43.70 19.71
CA ALA A 3 -44.83 -43.47 19.16
C ALA A 3 -44.74 -42.03 18.61
N ARG A 4 -43.70 -41.29 18.98
CA ARG A 4 -43.40 -39.99 18.35
C ARG A 4 -42.50 -40.24 17.13
N PRO A 5 -42.88 -39.81 15.92
CA PRO A 5 -42.07 -40.03 14.74
C PRO A 5 -40.82 -39.15 14.81
N THR A 6 -39.65 -39.78 14.86
CA THR A 6 -38.36 -39.11 14.68
C THR A 6 -38.21 -38.75 13.21
N SER A 7 -38.51 -37.50 12.86
CA SER A 7 -38.32 -36.95 11.51
C SER A 7 -36.82 -36.96 11.13
N PRO A 8 -36.40 -37.74 10.11
CA PRO A 8 -35.00 -37.80 9.68
C PRO A 8 -34.55 -36.55 8.88
N LEU A 9 -35.48 -35.62 8.61
CA LEU A 9 -35.26 -34.43 7.80
C LEU A 9 -34.35 -33.37 8.44
N LEU A 10 -34.11 -33.43 9.75
CA LEU A 10 -33.19 -32.50 10.43
C LEU A 10 -31.71 -32.86 10.21
N LEU A 11 -31.39 -34.08 9.79
CA LEU A 11 -30.00 -34.52 9.62
C LEU A 11 -29.40 -34.10 8.27
N GLY A 12 -30.23 -33.84 7.26
CA GLY A 12 -29.79 -33.51 5.89
C GLY A 12 -29.42 -32.04 5.66
N VAL A 13 -29.91 -31.11 6.48
CA VAL A 13 -29.76 -29.66 6.24
C VAL A 13 -28.43 -29.11 6.78
N CYS A 14 -27.81 -29.77 7.76
CA CYS A 14 -26.52 -29.29 8.31
C CYS A 14 -25.32 -29.51 7.37
N LEU A 15 -25.39 -30.47 6.44
CA LEU A 15 -24.25 -30.81 5.59
C LEU A 15 -24.11 -29.89 4.36
N ALA A 16 -25.16 -29.15 3.99
CA ALA A 16 -25.15 -28.26 2.81
C ALA A 16 -24.58 -26.85 3.09
N CYS A 17 -24.51 -26.41 4.36
CA CYS A 17 -23.98 -25.08 4.71
C CYS A 17 -22.45 -25.03 4.80
N ALA A 18 -21.76 -26.17 4.84
CA ALA A 18 -20.30 -26.22 5.01
C ALA A 18 -19.51 -25.97 3.70
N LEU A 19 -20.16 -26.03 2.53
CA LEU A 19 -19.50 -25.85 1.22
C LEU A 19 -19.45 -24.39 0.74
N LEU A 20 -20.06 -23.47 1.48
CA LEU A 20 -19.96 -22.01 1.23
C LEU A 20 -18.94 -21.31 2.14
N ALA A 21 -18.24 -22.07 3.00
CA ALA A 21 -17.00 -21.62 3.60
C ALA A 21 -15.91 -21.69 2.52
N GLY A 22 -16.05 -20.85 1.49
CA GLY A 22 -14.96 -20.53 0.59
C GLY A 22 -13.79 -20.14 1.46
N CYS A 23 -12.67 -20.84 1.27
CA CYS A 23 -11.43 -20.55 1.96
C CYS A 23 -11.15 -19.05 1.77
N ALA A 24 -11.37 -18.27 2.83
CA ALA A 24 -10.73 -16.99 2.99
C ALA A 24 -9.24 -17.32 3.08
N LEU A 25 -8.59 -17.42 1.90
CA LEU A 25 -7.14 -17.35 1.84
C LEU A 25 -6.80 -16.07 2.61
N PRO A 26 -5.94 -16.15 3.65
CA PRO A 26 -5.45 -14.93 4.26
C PRO A 26 -4.91 -14.12 3.09
N GLU A 27 -5.49 -12.94 2.84
CA GLU A 27 -4.91 -12.00 1.89
C GLU A 27 -3.51 -11.80 2.44
N GLN A 28 -2.51 -12.38 1.77
CA GLN A 28 -1.12 -12.18 2.13
C GLN A 28 -0.91 -10.71 1.79
N GLU A 29 -1.15 -9.85 2.78
CA GLU A 29 -1.32 -8.42 2.58
C GLU A 29 -0.08 -7.95 1.84
N ALA A 30 -0.29 -7.49 0.61
CA ALA A 30 0.73 -6.75 -0.11
C ALA A 30 0.98 -5.49 0.71
N GLY A 31 1.93 -5.59 1.63
CA GLY A 31 2.22 -4.60 2.65
C GLY A 31 3.65 -4.13 2.53
N PHE A 32 3.88 -2.89 2.95
CA PHE A 32 5.21 -2.26 2.93
C PHE A 32 6.24 -3.00 3.79
N GLU A 33 5.79 -3.73 4.81
CA GLU A 33 6.63 -4.50 5.73
C GLU A 33 6.86 -5.97 5.29
N SER A 34 6.34 -6.38 4.13
CA SER A 34 6.49 -7.76 3.66
C SER A 34 7.94 -8.11 3.35
N SER A 35 8.38 -9.29 3.77
CA SER A 35 9.69 -9.84 3.39
C SER A 35 9.78 -10.15 1.89
N ASP A 36 8.64 -10.30 1.21
CA ASP A 36 8.58 -10.48 -0.25
C ASP A 36 8.70 -9.11 -0.95
N PRO A 37 9.76 -8.88 -1.76
CA PRO A 37 9.89 -7.67 -2.56
C PRO A 37 8.71 -7.43 -3.51
N GLN A 38 8.07 -8.49 -4.03
CA GLN A 38 6.93 -8.34 -4.93
C GLN A 38 5.69 -7.81 -4.19
N ALA A 39 5.44 -8.28 -2.97
CA ALA A 39 4.38 -7.75 -2.11
C ALA A 39 4.59 -6.25 -1.80
N ARG A 40 5.84 -5.84 -1.52
CA ARG A 40 6.21 -4.43 -1.30
C ARG A 40 6.00 -3.58 -2.56
N LEU A 41 6.38 -4.09 -3.72
CA LEU A 41 6.15 -3.45 -5.02
C LEU A 41 4.64 -3.25 -5.28
N LEU A 42 3.83 -4.28 -5.02
CA LEU A 42 2.38 -4.23 -5.19
C LEU A 42 1.74 -3.24 -4.21
N ALA A 43 2.24 -3.12 -2.97
CA ALA A 43 1.80 -2.11 -2.01
C ALA A 43 2.02 -0.68 -2.54
N LEU A 44 3.22 -0.40 -3.08
CA LEU A 44 3.54 0.88 -3.72
C LEU A 44 2.59 1.18 -4.89
N GLN A 45 2.37 0.21 -5.78
CA GLN A 45 1.46 0.36 -6.92
C GLN A 45 0.01 0.65 -6.47
N ARG A 46 -0.47 -0.05 -5.45
CA ARG A 46 -1.81 0.14 -4.87
C ARG A 46 -1.97 1.53 -4.27
N ALA A 47 -1.02 1.97 -3.44
CA ALA A 47 -1.06 3.31 -2.83
C ALA A 47 -1.03 4.41 -3.89
N ALA A 48 -0.19 4.24 -4.91
CA ALA A 48 -0.09 5.19 -6.00
C ALA A 48 -1.38 5.23 -6.85
N ALA A 49 -2.09 4.11 -6.99
CA ALA A 49 -3.34 4.01 -7.75
C ALA A 49 -4.56 4.52 -6.97
N SER A 50 -4.61 4.29 -5.65
CA SER A 50 -5.68 4.79 -4.79
C SER A 50 -5.57 6.28 -4.52
N GLY A 51 -4.37 6.86 -4.61
CA GLY A 51 -4.11 8.23 -4.18
C GLY A 51 -4.27 8.42 -2.67
N ASP A 52 -4.18 7.32 -1.91
CA ASP A 52 -4.32 7.34 -0.45
C ASP A 52 -3.08 7.96 0.19
N THR A 53 -3.16 9.26 0.43
CA THR A 53 -2.05 10.05 0.97
C THR A 53 -1.74 9.74 2.42
N SER A 54 -2.61 9.02 3.14
CA SER A 54 -2.30 8.51 4.47
C SER A 54 -1.13 7.53 4.47
N ARG A 55 -0.79 6.96 3.30
CA ARG A 55 0.34 6.04 3.10
C ARG A 55 1.67 6.73 2.86
N ILE A 56 1.71 8.05 2.72
CA ILE A 56 2.96 8.79 2.47
C ILE A 56 4.07 8.45 3.48
N PRO A 57 3.82 8.38 4.81
CA PRO A 57 4.83 7.98 5.78
C PRO A 57 5.44 6.59 5.50
N GLU A 58 4.59 5.62 5.18
CA GLU A 58 5.01 4.25 4.85
C GLU A 58 5.88 4.24 3.58
N ILE A 59 5.49 5.02 2.56
CA ILE A 59 6.24 5.14 1.31
C ILE A 59 7.58 5.86 1.51
N ILE A 60 7.66 6.87 2.39
CA ILE A 60 8.93 7.50 2.77
C ILE A 60 9.88 6.48 3.38
N GLY A 61 9.39 5.59 4.26
CA GLY A 61 10.18 4.49 4.82
C GLY A 61 10.77 3.56 3.75
N MET A 62 10.05 3.34 2.63
CA MET A 62 10.53 2.50 1.53
C MET A 62 11.75 3.05 0.78
N LEU A 63 12.07 4.34 0.96
CA LEU A 63 13.29 4.93 0.43
C LEU A 63 14.56 4.39 1.09
N GLU A 64 14.45 3.73 2.25
CA GLU A 64 15.57 3.06 2.92
C GLU A 64 15.77 1.60 2.48
N SER A 65 14.89 1.07 1.63
CA SER A 65 14.95 -0.35 1.22
C SER A 65 16.31 -0.71 0.61
N ASP A 66 16.87 -1.87 0.98
CA ASP A 66 18.10 -2.40 0.37
C ASP A 66 17.93 -2.68 -1.14
N ASP A 67 16.71 -2.99 -1.57
CA ASP A 67 16.35 -3.19 -2.98
C ASP A 67 16.30 -1.85 -3.74
N PRO A 68 17.16 -1.62 -4.75
CA PRO A 68 17.17 -0.38 -5.54
C PRO A 68 15.89 -0.11 -6.33
N GLY A 69 15.21 -1.16 -6.80
CA GLY A 69 13.95 -1.05 -7.52
C GLY A 69 12.82 -0.56 -6.63
N ILE A 70 12.79 -1.01 -5.38
CA ILE A 70 11.86 -0.51 -4.36
C ILE A 70 12.10 0.97 -4.07
N ARG A 71 13.37 1.39 -3.86
CA ARG A 71 13.72 2.80 -3.61
C ARG A 71 13.29 3.70 -4.77
N MET A 72 13.58 3.27 -5.99
CA MET A 72 13.20 4.00 -7.21
C MET A 72 11.68 4.16 -7.30
N LEU A 73 10.92 3.07 -7.12
CA LEU A 73 9.46 3.14 -7.22
C LEU A 73 8.83 3.95 -6.08
N ALA A 74 9.37 3.87 -4.88
CA ALA A 74 8.93 4.67 -3.74
C ALA A 74 9.07 6.17 -4.04
N ASN A 75 10.23 6.61 -4.54
CA ASN A 75 10.41 8.02 -4.91
C ASN A 75 9.45 8.44 -6.03
N ALA A 76 9.34 7.65 -7.10
CA ALA A 76 8.43 7.96 -8.20
C ALA A 76 6.95 8.04 -7.74
N THR A 77 6.59 7.23 -6.76
CA THR A 77 5.25 7.22 -6.17
C THR A 77 5.01 8.48 -5.34
N LEU A 78 5.97 8.89 -4.51
CA LEU A 78 5.89 10.15 -3.75
C LEU A 78 5.76 11.35 -4.68
N GLU A 79 6.63 11.45 -5.70
CA GLU A 79 6.58 12.56 -6.67
C GLU A 79 5.24 12.60 -7.41
N ARG A 80 4.69 11.44 -7.78
CA ARG A 80 3.38 11.35 -8.44
C ARG A 80 2.22 11.76 -7.54
N MET A 81 2.23 11.33 -6.29
CA MET A 81 1.13 11.59 -5.34
C MET A 81 1.14 13.03 -4.82
N THR A 82 2.32 13.65 -4.73
CA THR A 82 2.50 14.95 -4.06
C THR A 82 2.83 16.10 -5.03
N GLY A 83 3.37 15.79 -6.22
CA GLY A 83 3.94 16.79 -7.12
C GLY A 83 5.21 17.46 -6.60
N GLU A 84 5.77 16.98 -5.49
CA GLU A 84 7.00 17.48 -4.88
C GLU A 84 8.19 16.60 -5.26
N SER A 85 9.41 17.14 -5.24
CA SER A 85 10.63 16.34 -5.35
C SER A 85 11.63 16.72 -4.28
N ALA A 86 12.05 15.74 -3.47
CA ALA A 86 13.11 15.94 -2.49
C ALA A 86 14.52 15.78 -3.08
N GLY A 87 14.68 15.69 -4.40
CA GLY A 87 15.98 15.47 -5.06
C GLY A 87 16.62 14.14 -4.63
N TYR A 88 15.81 13.10 -4.50
CA TYR A 88 16.25 11.76 -4.12
C TYR A 88 16.82 11.02 -5.33
N ASP A 89 18.01 10.46 -5.20
CA ASP A 89 18.62 9.56 -6.20
C ASP A 89 18.81 8.17 -5.60
N HIS A 90 18.07 7.20 -6.14
CA HIS A 90 18.09 5.80 -5.71
C HIS A 90 19.46 5.12 -5.85
N ALA A 91 20.34 5.65 -6.72
CA ALA A 91 21.69 5.15 -6.97
C ALA A 91 22.78 5.92 -6.20
N ALA A 92 22.44 7.03 -5.54
CA ALA A 92 23.38 7.81 -4.74
C ALA A 92 23.89 7.04 -3.52
N ARG A 93 24.94 7.55 -2.87
CA ARG A 93 25.48 6.94 -1.65
C ARG A 93 24.48 7.04 -0.51
N GLU A 94 24.58 6.13 0.46
CA GLU A 94 23.63 6.03 1.58
C GLU A 94 23.40 7.37 2.30
N HIS A 95 24.47 8.11 2.63
CA HIS A 95 24.34 9.41 3.30
C HIS A 95 23.62 10.47 2.45
N GLU A 96 23.76 10.42 1.13
CA GLU A 96 23.07 11.34 0.21
C GLU A 96 21.58 10.98 0.12
N ARG A 97 21.27 9.68 0.11
CA ARG A 97 19.88 9.18 0.18
C ARG A 97 19.23 9.57 1.49
N ARG A 98 19.89 9.37 2.63
CA ARG A 98 19.37 9.75 3.94
C ARG A 98 19.08 11.25 4.03
N ALA A 99 19.97 12.10 3.50
CA ALA A 99 19.71 13.53 3.43
C ALA A 99 18.48 13.89 2.57
N ALA A 100 18.18 13.12 1.52
CA ALA A 100 16.96 13.29 0.73
C ALA A 100 15.71 12.76 1.43
N ILE A 101 15.82 11.68 2.21
CA ILE A 101 14.76 11.16 3.07
C ILE A 101 14.40 12.19 4.14
N ASP A 102 15.39 12.83 4.77
CA ASP A 102 15.16 13.89 5.76
C ASP A 102 14.36 15.07 5.16
N ARG A 103 14.61 15.40 3.88
CA ARG A 103 13.83 16.42 3.16
C ARG A 103 12.40 15.97 2.91
N TRP A 104 12.18 14.71 2.54
CA TRP A 104 10.84 14.12 2.41
C TRP A 104 10.08 14.16 3.74
N GLU A 105 10.70 13.74 4.84
CA GLU A 105 10.10 13.79 6.18
C GLU A 105 9.78 15.22 6.62
N ALA A 106 10.70 16.16 6.39
CA ALA A 106 10.49 17.57 6.71
C ALA A 106 9.35 18.18 5.89
N TRP A 107 9.26 17.85 4.60
CA TRP A 107 8.15 18.25 3.75
C TRP A 107 6.84 17.65 4.27
N TRP A 108 6.78 16.35 4.54
CA TRP A 108 5.55 15.70 5.01
C TRP A 108 5.04 16.32 6.31
N ARG A 109 5.91 16.50 7.32
CA ARG A 109 5.57 17.17 8.59
C ARG A 109 5.01 18.59 8.40
N SER A 110 5.42 19.29 7.34
CA SER A 110 4.95 20.65 7.06
C SER A 110 3.63 20.69 6.32
N ASN A 111 3.18 19.57 5.74
CA ASN A 111 2.02 19.47 4.85
C ASN A 111 1.00 18.40 5.30
N GLU A 112 1.08 17.90 6.54
CA GLU A 112 0.17 16.86 7.06
C GLU A 112 -1.30 17.30 6.89
N GLY A 113 -2.05 16.57 6.06
CA GLY A 113 -3.47 16.81 5.79
C GLY A 113 -3.82 17.54 4.48
N ASP A 114 -2.84 18.08 3.75
CA ASP A 114 -3.06 18.70 2.44
C ASP A 114 -1.87 18.45 1.48
N PRO A 115 -1.66 17.21 1.03
CA PRO A 115 -0.76 16.93 -0.08
C PRO A 115 -1.37 17.58 -1.32
N ALA A 116 -0.90 18.78 -1.62
CA ALA A 116 -1.44 19.61 -2.68
C ALA A 116 -1.72 18.76 -3.94
N PRO A 117 -2.96 18.73 -4.47
CA PRO A 117 -3.25 17.97 -5.67
C PRO A 117 -2.36 18.50 -6.79
N ALA A 118 -1.61 17.57 -7.41
CA ALA A 118 -0.69 17.76 -8.54
C ALA A 118 -0.86 19.14 -9.17
N ARG A 119 -0.04 20.09 -8.69
CA ARG A 119 -0.13 21.53 -8.97
C ARG A 119 -0.51 21.71 -10.43
N THR A 120 -1.75 22.13 -10.64
CA THR A 120 -2.42 22.21 -11.93
C THR A 120 -1.43 22.72 -12.96
N MET A 121 -1.14 21.92 -13.99
CA MET A 121 -0.37 22.33 -15.17
C MET A 121 -1.17 23.37 -16.00
N SER A 122 -1.72 24.40 -15.35
CA SER A 122 -2.12 25.66 -15.98
C SER A 122 -0.88 26.55 -16.08
N GLY A 123 0.02 26.13 -16.96
CA GLY A 123 1.17 26.90 -17.40
C GLY A 123 1.25 26.79 -18.90
N THR A 124 0.25 27.33 -19.60
CA THR A 124 0.36 27.67 -21.02
C THR A 124 1.64 28.45 -21.21
N ARG A 125 2.66 27.81 -21.76
CA ARG A 125 3.90 28.45 -22.17
C ARG A 125 3.62 29.15 -23.52
N PRO A 126 4.04 30.41 -23.73
CA PRO A 126 3.75 31.18 -24.94
C PRO A 126 4.34 30.54 -26.20
#